data_AF-A0A1C2G3K2-F1
#
_entry.id   AF-A0A1C2G3K2-F1
#
_cell.length_a   1.000
_cell.length_b   1.000
_cell.length_c   1.000
_cell.angle_alpha   90.00
_cell.angle_beta   90.00
_cell.angle_gamma   90.00
#
_symmetry.space_group_name_H-M   'P 1'
#
loop_
_entity.id
_entity.type
_entity.pdbx_description
1 polymer ?
#
loop_
_entity_poly.entity_id
_entity_poly.type
_entity_poly.pdbx_seq_one_letter_code
_entity_poly.pdbx_strand_id
1 'polypeptide(L)'
;MAALRTHLVGAVYQWAVESGFSPFILVDAARPGVQVPPGRVEDGRITLNVDPRAVRNFAIQDEMLSFQARFGGQPFLVSLPIMAVLAIYARENGRGLSFEGEDEPEPPTPATPLAEGAAPRKAPALRRVK
;
A
#
# COMPACT_ATOMS: atom_id res chain seq x y z
N MET A 1 12.25 11.06 7.37
CA MET A 1 11.36 10.47 6.34
C MET A 1 10.12 9.80 6.92
N ALA A 2 10.16 9.29 8.16
CA ALA A 2 9.02 8.64 8.80
C ALA A 2 7.79 9.52 9.05
N ALA A 3 7.98 10.81 9.36
CA ALA A 3 6.88 11.79 9.37
C ALA A 3 6.11 11.87 8.04
N LEU A 4 6.80 11.98 6.89
CA LEU A 4 6.14 12.03 5.58
C LEU A 4 5.42 10.71 5.27
N ARG A 5 6.05 9.57 5.55
CA ARG A 5 5.41 8.26 5.32
C ARG A 5 4.14 8.11 6.16
N THR A 6 4.16 8.53 7.42
CA THR A 6 2.97 8.57 8.30
C THR A 6 1.82 9.34 7.66
N HIS A 7 2.08 10.55 7.15
CA HIS A 7 1.06 11.35 6.49
C HIS A 7 0.55 10.72 5.20
N LEU A 8 1.43 10.16 4.37
CA LEU A 8 1.05 9.52 3.10
C LEU A 8 0.21 8.26 3.34
N VAL A 9 0.60 7.41 4.30
CA VAL A 9 -0.19 6.24 4.70
C VAL A 9 -1.56 6.67 5.21
N GLY A 10 -1.62 7.67 6.09
CA GLY A 10 -2.88 8.22 6.57
C GLY A 10 -3.77 8.76 5.45
N ALA A 11 -3.21 9.49 4.48
CA ALA A 11 -3.96 10.05 3.37
C ALA A 11 -4.55 8.98 2.45
N VAL A 12 -3.78 7.96 2.07
CA VAL A 12 -4.27 6.86 1.23
C VAL A 12 -5.32 6.03 1.97
N TYR A 13 -5.13 5.80 3.28
CA TYR A 13 -6.11 5.14 4.11
C TYR A 13 -7.45 5.89 4.12
N GLN A 14 -7.44 7.20 4.40
CA GLN A 14 -8.65 8.01 4.44
C GLN A 14 -9.36 8.02 3.09
N TRP A 15 -8.61 8.26 2.00
CA TRP A 15 -9.16 8.22 0.64
C TRP A 15 -9.85 6.88 0.34
N ALA A 16 -9.22 5.74 0.68
CA ALA A 16 -9.80 4.42 0.44
C ALA A 16 -11.11 4.24 1.22
N VAL A 17 -11.14 4.62 2.51
CA VAL A 17 -12.33 4.51 3.37
C VAL A 17 -13.46 5.41 2.88
N GLU A 18 -13.17 6.68 2.56
CA GLU A 18 -14.15 7.63 2.02
C GLU A 18 -14.73 7.19 0.68
N SER A 19 -13.93 6.49 -0.12
CA SER A 19 -14.36 5.90 -1.40
C SER A 19 -15.14 4.60 -1.25
N GLY A 20 -15.32 4.07 -0.03
CA GLY A 20 -15.97 2.80 0.23
C GLY A 20 -15.14 1.57 -0.17
N PHE A 21 -13.83 1.72 -0.31
CA PHE A 21 -12.88 0.65 -0.60
C PHE A 21 -12.28 0.05 0.67
N SER A 22 -11.75 -1.17 0.55
CA SER A 22 -11.09 -1.88 1.64
C SER A 22 -9.58 -1.55 1.62
N PRO A 23 -9.04 -0.77 2.58
CA PRO A 23 -7.63 -0.48 2.65
C PRO A 23 -6.82 -1.69 3.13
N PHE A 24 -5.78 -2.03 2.38
CA PHE A 24 -4.84 -3.11 2.66
C PHE A 24 -3.42 -2.52 2.75
N ILE A 25 -2.61 -3.06 3.65
CA ILE A 25 -1.20 -2.70 3.77
C ILE A 25 -0.33 -3.93 3.53
N LEU A 26 0.79 -3.74 2.82
CA LEU A 26 1.87 -4.71 2.71
C LEU A 26 2.96 -4.30 3.69
N VAL A 27 3.42 -5.25 4.50
CA VAL A 27 4.37 -5.02 5.59
C VAL A 27 5.56 -5.96 5.44
N ASP A 28 6.76 -5.44 5.66
CA ASP A 28 7.97 -6.23 5.90
C ASP A 28 7.96 -6.77 7.35
N ALA A 29 7.74 -8.07 7.50
CA ALA A 29 7.67 -8.74 8.79
C ALA A 29 9.05 -9.02 9.41
N ALA A 30 10.14 -8.89 8.66
CA ALA A 30 11.50 -9.10 9.16
C ALA A 30 12.07 -7.86 9.85
N ARG A 31 11.43 -6.69 9.69
CA ARG A 31 11.93 -5.42 10.23
C ARG A 31 11.83 -5.38 11.78
N PRO A 32 12.83 -4.82 12.49
CA PRO A 32 12.77 -4.71 13.94
C PRO A 32 11.53 -3.94 14.43
N GLY A 33 10.92 -4.43 15.50
CA GLY A 33 9.74 -3.81 16.12
C GLY A 33 8.40 -4.19 15.47
N VAL A 34 8.40 -5.00 14.41
CA VAL A 34 7.17 -5.51 13.80
C VAL A 34 6.62 -6.69 14.60
N GLN A 35 5.38 -6.55 15.06
CA GLN A 35 4.62 -7.57 15.78
C GLN A 35 3.39 -7.92 14.95
N VAL A 36 3.47 -9.05 14.27
CA VAL A 36 2.42 -9.60 13.42
C VAL A 36 2.24 -11.10 13.70
N PRO A 37 1.08 -11.70 13.40
CA PRO A 37 0.88 -13.13 13.58
C PRO A 37 1.79 -13.93 12.63
N PRO A 38 2.58 -14.90 13.13
CA PRO A 38 3.58 -15.59 12.33
C PRO A 38 3.00 -16.49 11.23
N GLY A 39 1.78 -17.03 11.41
CA GLY A 39 1.17 -17.98 10.47
C GLY A 39 0.62 -17.39 9.16
N ARG A 40 0.89 -16.12 8.87
CA ARG A 40 0.43 -15.40 7.66
C ARG A 40 1.56 -14.66 6.93
N VAL A 41 2.81 -14.92 7.33
CA VAL A 41 3.99 -14.31 6.71
C VAL A 41 4.46 -15.21 5.56
N GLU A 42 4.59 -14.64 4.36
CA GLU A 42 5.09 -15.29 3.14
C GLU A 42 6.29 -14.47 2.64
N ASP A 43 7.43 -15.12 2.40
CA ASP A 43 8.67 -14.46 1.96
C ASP A 43 9.10 -13.25 2.82
N GLY A 44 8.88 -13.33 4.14
CA GLY A 44 9.19 -12.25 5.07
C GLY A 44 8.23 -11.05 4.99
N ARG A 45 7.15 -11.15 4.22
CA ARG A 45 6.15 -10.10 4.06
C ARG A 45 4.78 -10.57 4.53
N ILE A 46 3.92 -9.63 4.90
CA ILE A 46 2.54 -9.91 5.27
C ILE A 46 1.61 -8.82 4.75
N THR A 47 0.49 -9.24 4.17
CA THR A 47 -0.59 -8.34 3.78
C THR A 47 -1.67 -8.32 4.84
N LEU A 48 -2.03 -7.13 5.31
CA LEU A 48 -3.00 -6.93 6.38
C LEU A 48 -4.16 -6.07 5.88
N ASN A 49 -5.38 -6.55 6.15
CA ASN A 49 -6.59 -5.74 5.96
C ASN A 49 -6.72 -4.77 7.13
N VAL A 50 -6.75 -3.48 6.84
CA VAL A 50 -6.92 -2.40 7.84
C VAL A 50 -8.26 -1.69 7.70
N ASP A 51 -9.21 -2.27 6.96
CA ASP A 51 -10.57 -1.75 6.85
C ASP A 51 -11.21 -1.53 8.24
N PRO A 52 -11.91 -0.41 8.48
CA PRO A 52 -12.55 -0.11 9.77
C PRO A 52 -13.50 -1.21 10.28
N ARG A 53 -14.04 -2.05 9.40
CA ARG A 53 -14.92 -3.18 9.75
C ARG A 53 -14.12 -4.43 10.12
N ALA A 54 -12.87 -4.55 9.68
CA ALA A 54 -11.99 -5.69 9.91
C ALA A 54 -11.11 -5.54 11.16
N VAL A 55 -10.83 -4.30 11.58
CA VAL A 55 -9.92 -4.00 12.69
C VAL A 55 -10.59 -3.16 13.78
N ARG A 56 -9.97 -3.11 14.96
CA ARG A 56 -10.34 -2.22 16.06
C ARG A 56 -9.15 -1.39 16.50
N ASN A 57 -9.43 -0.18 17.00
CA ASN A 57 -8.43 0.73 17.54
C ASN A 57 -7.27 0.98 16.56
N PHE A 58 -7.60 1.18 15.27
CA PHE A 58 -6.60 1.56 14.28
C PHE A 58 -6.04 2.94 14.62
N ALA A 59 -4.73 3.00 14.83
CA ALA A 59 -4.03 4.21 15.19
C ALA A 59 -2.68 4.28 14.47
N ILE A 60 -2.34 5.49 14.03
CA ILE A 60 -1.00 5.84 13.58
C ILE A 60 -0.52 6.97 14.49
N GLN A 61 0.43 6.67 15.39
CA GLN A 61 0.91 7.57 16.44
C GLN A 61 2.42 7.39 16.59
N ASP A 62 3.16 8.47 16.78
CA ASP A 62 4.63 8.43 17.01
C ASP A 62 5.37 7.54 16.01
N GLU A 63 5.01 7.64 14.73
CA GLU A 63 5.60 6.83 13.64
C GLU A 63 5.38 5.31 13.78
N MET A 64 4.42 4.90 14.60
CA MET A 64 3.96 3.52 14.79
C MET A 64 2.52 3.36 14.30
N LEU A 65 2.25 2.24 13.63
CA LEU A 65 0.91 1.80 13.24
C LEU A 65 0.50 0.64 14.14
N SER A 66 -0.70 0.71 14.72
CA SER A 66 -1.23 -0.36 15.56
C SER A 66 -2.73 -0.55 15.38
N PHE A 67 -3.20 -1.79 15.56
CA PHE A 67 -4.60 -2.16 15.56
C PHE A 67 -4.82 -3.56 16.13
N GLN A 68 -6.04 -3.87 16.51
CA GLN A 68 -6.45 -5.21 16.91
C GLN A 68 -7.23 -5.88 15.77
N ALA A 69 -6.87 -7.11 15.43
CA ALA A 69 -7.55 -7.91 14.42
C ALA A 69 -7.68 -9.37 14.86
N ARG A 70 -8.45 -10.17 14.11
CA ARG A 70 -8.63 -11.61 14.40
C ARG A 70 -7.95 -12.43 13.31
N PHE A 71 -7.11 -13.36 13.72
CA PHE A 71 -6.42 -14.30 12.83
C PHE A 71 -6.79 -15.72 13.25
N GLY A 72 -7.41 -16.48 12.34
CA GLY A 72 -7.93 -17.82 12.70
C GLY A 72 -8.95 -17.80 13.84
N GLY A 73 -9.65 -16.67 14.02
CA GLY A 73 -10.60 -16.47 15.13
C GLY A 73 -9.95 -16.09 16.46
N GLN A 74 -8.63 -16.00 16.58
CA GLN A 74 -7.95 -15.50 17.78
C GLN A 74 -7.67 -14.00 17.66
N PRO A 75 -7.97 -13.18 18.69
CA PRO A 75 -7.59 -11.77 18.68
C PRO A 75 -6.08 -11.61 18.78
N PHE A 76 -5.53 -10.66 18.03
CA PHE A 76 -4.11 -10.33 18.04
C PHE A 76 -3.93 -8.82 17.93
N LEU A 77 -3.01 -8.26 18.72
CA LEU A 77 -2.60 -6.87 18.64
C LEU A 77 -1.45 -6.76 17.63
N VAL A 78 -1.70 -6.11 16.50
CA VAL A 78 -0.68 -5.77 15.52
C VAL A 78 -0.06 -4.44 15.91
N SER A 79 1.26 -4.36 15.88
CA SER A 79 2.01 -3.11 16.07
C SER A 79 3.27 -3.15 15.22
N LEU A 80 3.56 -2.07 14.50
CA LEU A 80 4.70 -1.98 13.60
C LEU A 80 5.16 -0.54 13.40
N PRO A 81 6.47 -0.28 13.22
CA PRO A 81 6.95 1.01 12.76
C PRO A 81 6.42 1.32 11.37
N ILE A 82 6.07 2.58 11.10
CA ILE A 82 5.55 3.00 9.78
C ILE A 82 6.55 2.71 8.65
N MET A 83 7.84 2.64 8.98
CA MET A 83 8.89 2.23 8.05
C MET A 83 8.71 0.80 7.53
N ALA A 84 8.10 -0.10 8.30
CA ALA A 84 7.83 -1.47 7.86
C ALA A 84 6.71 -1.55 6.81
N VAL A 85 5.93 -0.49 6.60
CA VAL A 85 4.91 -0.45 5.54
C VAL A 85 5.59 -0.29 4.19
N LEU A 86 5.48 -1.32 3.36
CA LEU A 86 5.98 -1.38 1.99
C LEU A 86 4.98 -0.82 0.99
N ALA A 87 3.69 -0.98 1.24
CA ALA A 87 2.64 -0.39 0.41
C ALA A 87 1.33 -0.24 1.18
N ILE A 88 0.49 0.69 0.74
CA ILE A 88 -0.91 0.82 1.13
C ILE A 88 -1.78 1.00 -0.11
N TYR A 89 -2.86 0.24 -0.23
CA TYR A 89 -3.70 0.25 -1.43
C TYR A 89 -5.15 -0.17 -1.13
N ALA A 90 -6.06 0.23 -2.01
CA ALA A 90 -7.43 -0.26 -2.03
C ALA A 90 -7.48 -1.63 -2.70
N ARG A 91 -8.04 -2.64 -2.03
CA ARG A 91 -8.11 -4.02 -2.54
C ARG A 91 -8.88 -4.13 -3.86
N GLU A 92 -9.92 -3.33 -4.04
CA GLU A 92 -10.88 -3.44 -5.12
C GLU A 92 -10.32 -3.04 -6.48
N ASN A 93 -9.39 -2.09 -6.51
CA ASN A 93 -8.84 -1.54 -7.75
C ASN A 93 -7.31 -1.50 -7.78
N GLY A 94 -6.64 -1.91 -6.69
CA GLY A 94 -5.18 -1.95 -6.58
C GLY A 94 -4.51 -0.56 -6.51
N ARG A 95 -5.27 0.53 -6.43
CA ARG A 95 -4.71 1.89 -6.38
C ARG A 95 -4.24 2.23 -4.97
N GLY A 96 -3.12 2.93 -4.89
CA GLY A 96 -2.52 3.30 -3.62
C GLY A 96 -1.11 3.84 -3.80
N LEU A 97 -0.28 3.63 -2.80
CA LEU A 97 1.11 4.06 -2.77
C LEU A 97 2.01 2.90 -2.34
N SER A 98 3.13 2.74 -3.04
CA SER A 98 4.22 1.84 -2.66
C SER A 98 5.40 2.68 -2.18
N PHE A 99 6.09 2.19 -1.15
CA PHE A 99 7.30 2.79 -0.60
C PHE A 99 8.47 1.88 -0.97
N GLU A 100 9.38 2.39 -1.81
CA GLU A 100 10.64 1.71 -2.08
C GLU A 100 11.48 1.65 -0.79
N GLY A 101 12.12 0.50 -0.56
CA GLY A 101 13.04 0.35 0.57
C GLY A 101 14.28 1.21 0.31
N GLU A 102 14.74 1.97 1.30
CA GLU A 102 15.96 2.80 1.21
C GLU A 102 17.27 2.00 1.03
N ASP A 103 17.20 0.68 0.81
CA ASP A 103 18.33 -0.23 0.60
C ASP A 103 18.34 -0.94 -0.77
N GLU A 104 17.48 -0.54 -1.72
CA GLU A 104 17.52 -1.09 -3.09
C GLU A 104 18.07 -0.01 -4.06
N PRO A 105 19.15 -0.29 -4.82
CA PRO A 105 19.55 0.62 -5.90
C PRO A 105 18.39 0.70 -6.88
N GLU A 106 17.87 1.91 -7.15
CA GLU A 106 16.77 2.16 -8.08
C GLU A 106 16.89 1.28 -9.34
N PRO A 107 16.04 0.27 -9.55
CA PRO A 107 15.81 -0.21 -10.90
C PRO A 107 15.02 0.88 -11.65
N PRO A 108 15.28 1.10 -12.94
CA PRO A 108 14.56 2.10 -13.72
C PRO A 108 13.06 1.79 -13.66
N THR A 109 12.27 2.82 -13.31
CA THR A 109 10.82 2.82 -13.21
C THR A 109 10.18 2.00 -14.34
N PRO A 110 9.38 0.95 -14.07
CA PRO A 110 8.50 0.43 -15.09
C PRO A 110 7.37 1.43 -15.26
N ALA A 111 7.33 2.06 -16.44
CA ALA A 111 6.17 2.79 -16.91
C ALA A 111 4.91 1.94 -16.69
N THR A 112 3.90 2.57 -16.10
CA THR A 112 2.51 2.10 -16.00
C THR A 112 2.08 1.31 -17.24
N PRO A 113 1.50 0.10 -17.12
CA PRO A 113 0.80 -0.48 -18.25
C PRO A 113 -0.51 0.30 -18.42
N LEU A 114 -0.47 1.33 -19.27
CA LEU A 114 -1.69 1.86 -19.88
C LEU A 114 -2.28 0.73 -20.71
N ALA A 115 -3.49 0.30 -20.32
CA ALA A 115 -4.30 -0.70 -20.98
C ALA A 115 -4.14 -0.67 -22.51
N GLU A 116 -3.55 -1.74 -23.05
CA GLU A 116 -3.48 -2.00 -24.48
C GLU A 116 -4.83 -2.57 -24.93
N GLY A 117 -5.53 -1.85 -25.81
CA GLY A 117 -6.77 -2.34 -26.38
C GLY A 117 -7.62 -1.30 -27.13
N ALA A 118 -7.09 -0.67 -28.19
CA ALA A 118 -7.84 -0.31 -29.41
C ALA A 118 -6.97 0.47 -30.43
N ALA A 119 -6.67 -0.22 -31.54
CA ALA A 119 -6.15 0.15 -32.87
C ALA A 119 -5.89 1.65 -33.24
N PRO A 120 -4.80 1.95 -34.00
CA PRO A 120 -4.52 3.29 -34.48
C PRO A 120 -5.32 3.63 -35.76
N ARG A 121 -6.11 4.72 -35.73
CA ARG A 121 -6.59 5.39 -36.95
C ARG A 121 -5.55 6.43 -37.39
N LYS A 122 -5.01 6.24 -38.59
CA LYS A 122 -4.07 7.17 -39.26
C LYS A 122 -4.74 8.54 -39.46
N ALA A 123 -4.15 9.61 -38.95
CA ALA A 123 -4.47 10.99 -39.35
C ALA A 123 -3.43 11.49 -40.38
N PRO A 124 -3.83 12.22 -41.43
CA PRO A 124 -2.94 12.59 -42.53
C PRO A 124 -2.10 13.84 -42.23
N ALA A 125 -0.90 13.88 -42.80
CA ALA A 125 0.04 14.99 -42.69
C ALA A 125 -0.39 16.17 -43.59
N LEU A 126 -0.55 17.36 -43.01
CA LEU A 126 -0.75 18.61 -43.75
C LEU A 126 0.62 19.13 -44.25
N ARG A 127 0.77 19.20 -45.58
CA ARG A 127 1.92 19.83 -46.25
C ARG A 127 1.73 21.35 -46.31
N ARG A 128 2.73 22.08 -45.82
CA ARG A 128 2.85 23.55 -45.99
C ARG A 128 3.14 23.85 -47.45
N VAL A 129 2.31 24.68 -48.09
CA VAL A 129 2.60 25.27 -49.40
C VAL A 129 3.13 26.70 -49.16
N LYS A 130 4.02 27.11 -50.05
CA LYS A 130 4.95 28.24 -49.96
C LYS A 130 4.27 29.61 -49.89
#